data_AF-A0A959G1F4-F1
#
_entry.id   AF-A0A959G1F4-F1
#
_cell.length_a   1.000
_cell.length_b   1.000
_cell.length_c   1.000
_cell.angle_alpha   90.00
_cell.angle_beta   90.00
_cell.angle_gamma   90.00
#
_symmetry.space_group_name_H-M   'P 1'
#
loop_
_entity.id
_entity.type
_entity.pdbx_description
1 polymer ?
#
loop_
_entity_poly.entity_id
_entity_poly.type
_entity_poly.pdbx_seq_one_letter_code
_entity_poly.pdbx_strand_id
1 'polypeptide(L)'
;MNIALKLLVGLLTLLPVGYFVLFIVDFLRFPDVLIDFETLVWVHTGMMVLMVGLLVFYVTHLFKTIKIPDEKKTLWAIILFFGSLIAMPVYWYLNIWKTSSESRDDGQV
;
A
#
# COMPACT_ATOMS: atom_id res chain seq x y z
N MET A 1 -3.99 7.13 14.91
CA MET A 1 -4.32 5.75 14.49
C MET A 1 -3.71 4.76 15.47
N ASN A 2 -4.49 3.82 16.01
CA ASN A 2 -3.98 2.79 16.93
C ASN A 2 -3.11 1.74 16.19
N ILE A 3 -2.32 0.96 16.94
CA ILE A 3 -1.30 0.05 16.37
C ILE A 3 -1.92 -1.03 15.45
N ALA A 4 -3.08 -1.57 15.83
CA ALA A 4 -3.76 -2.62 15.08
C ALA A 4 -4.15 -2.15 13.66
N LEU A 5 -4.70 -0.93 13.54
CA LEU A 5 -5.09 -0.40 12.24
C LEU A 5 -3.88 -0.11 11.34
N LYS A 6 -2.71 0.23 11.91
CA LYS A 6 -1.47 0.37 11.12
C LYS A 6 -1.01 -0.95 10.54
N LEU A 7 -1.01 -2.00 11.36
CA LEU A 7 -0.62 -3.34 10.91
C LEU A 7 -1.59 -3.86 9.84
N LEU A 8 -2.90 -3.62 10.02
CA LEU A 8 -3.91 -3.98 9.04
C LEU A 8 -3.66 -3.27 7.70
N VAL A 9 -3.46 -1.95 7.70
CA VAL A 9 -3.16 -1.20 6.46
C VAL A 9 -1.85 -1.67 5.83
N GLY A 10 -0.82 -1.95 6.63
CA GLY A 10 0.45 -2.46 6.14
C GLY A 10 0.29 -3.82 5.47
N LEU A 11 -0.43 -4.75 6.11
CA LEU A 11 -0.72 -6.07 5.56
C LEU A 11 -1.52 -5.97 4.25
N LEU A 12 -2.58 -5.16 4.23
CA LEU A 12 -3.37 -4.91 3.03
C LEU A 12 -2.53 -4.31 1.89
N THR A 13 -1.53 -3.50 2.21
CA THR A 13 -0.64 -2.87 1.21
C THR A 13 0.40 -3.84 0.66
N LEU A 14 0.80 -4.84 1.45
CA LEU A 14 1.71 -5.89 1.00
C LEU A 14 0.99 -6.98 0.18
N LEU A 15 -0.32 -7.14 0.34
CA LEU A 15 -1.11 -8.13 -0.42
C LEU A 15 -0.98 -7.96 -1.95
N PRO A 16 -1.16 -6.76 -2.54
CA PRO A 16 -0.93 -6.55 -3.98
C PRO A 16 0.49 -6.86 -4.43
N VAL A 17 1.50 -6.62 -3.58
CA VAL A 17 2.91 -6.93 -3.88
C VAL A 17 3.12 -8.44 -3.93
N GLY A 18 2.60 -9.17 -2.94
CA GLY A 18 2.65 -10.63 -2.92
C GLY A 18 1.88 -11.25 -4.09
N TYR A 19 0.71 -10.71 -4.40
CA TYR A 19 -0.08 -11.13 -5.56
C TYR A 19 0.65 -10.87 -6.89
N PHE A 20 1.34 -9.72 -7.03
CA PHE A 20 2.12 -9.43 -8.23
C PHE A 20 3.20 -10.48 -8.48
N VAL A 21 3.87 -10.98 -7.43
CA VAL A 21 4.83 -12.08 -7.55
C VAL A 21 4.14 -13.36 -8.04
N LEU A 22 3.00 -13.75 -7.47
CA LEU A 22 2.24 -14.92 -7.92
C LEU A 22 1.80 -14.79 -9.39
N PHE A 23 1.32 -13.61 -9.78
CA PHE A 23 0.93 -13.32 -11.16
C PHE A 23 2.10 -13.47 -12.13
N ILE A 24 3.29 -12.96 -11.78
CA ILE A 24 4.51 -13.12 -12.59
C ILE A 24 4.91 -14.59 -12.68
N VAL A 25 4.82 -15.36 -11.59
CA VAL A 25 5.12 -16.80 -11.59
C VAL A 25 4.18 -17.55 -12.56
N ASP A 26 2.87 -17.32 -12.49
CA ASP A 26 1.91 -17.96 -13.40
C ASP A 26 2.12 -17.53 -14.85
N PHE A 27 2.39 -16.26 -15.09
CA PHE A 27 2.69 -15.74 -16.42
C PHE A 27 3.92 -16.41 -17.04
N LEU A 28 4.99 -16.59 -16.27
CA LEU A 28 6.23 -17.23 -16.75
C LEU A 28 6.09 -18.73 -16.95
N ARG A 29 5.13 -19.39 -16.29
CA ARG A 29 4.89 -20.83 -16.42
C ARG A 29 3.90 -21.20 -17.51
N PHE A 30 3.28 -20.22 -18.16
CA PHE A 30 2.25 -20.49 -19.16
C PHE A 30 2.73 -21.46 -20.26
N PRO A 31 1.97 -22.53 -20.57
CA PRO A 31 0.57 -22.78 -20.16
C PRO A 31 0.36 -23.55 -18.83
N ASP A 32 1.42 -24.00 -18.14
CA ASP A 32 1.34 -24.77 -16.88
C ASP A 32 1.21 -23.87 -15.63
N VAL A 33 0.07 -23.20 -15.53
CA VAL A 33 -0.24 -22.21 -14.47
C VAL A 33 -0.57 -22.85 -13.11
N LEU A 34 -0.26 -22.17 -12.00
CA LEU A 34 -0.64 -22.59 -10.65
C LEU A 34 -2.11 -22.31 -10.35
N ILE A 35 -2.62 -21.18 -10.83
CA ILE A 35 -3.99 -20.72 -10.67
C ILE A 35 -4.64 -20.70 -12.05
N ASP A 36 -5.83 -21.30 -12.17
CA ASP A 36 -6.59 -21.28 -13.42
C ASP A 36 -7.01 -19.86 -13.80
N PHE A 37 -7.27 -19.65 -15.09
CA PHE A 37 -7.56 -18.31 -15.62
C PHE A 37 -8.79 -17.65 -14.98
N GLU A 38 -9.85 -18.41 -14.68
CA GLU A 38 -11.07 -17.86 -14.08
C GLU A 38 -10.78 -17.37 -12.66
N THR A 39 -10.15 -18.20 -11.85
CA THR A 39 -9.71 -17.81 -10.49
C THR A 39 -8.75 -16.62 -10.55
N LEU A 40 -7.80 -16.61 -11.49
CA LEU A 40 -6.86 -15.52 -11.67
C LEU A 40 -7.58 -14.20 -11.97
N VAL A 41 -8.59 -14.19 -12.85
CA VAL A 41 -9.38 -12.98 -13.17
C VAL A 41 -10.13 -12.45 -11.95
N TRP A 42 -10.76 -13.32 -11.17
CA TRP A 42 -11.48 -12.91 -9.96
C TRP A 42 -10.55 -12.34 -8.89
N VAL A 43 -9.43 -13.02 -8.63
CA VAL A 43 -8.42 -12.53 -7.67
C VAL A 43 -7.81 -11.22 -8.16
N HIS A 44 -7.49 -11.11 -9.45
CA HIS A 44 -6.96 -9.88 -10.05
C HIS A 44 -7.92 -8.71 -9.86
N THR A 45 -9.21 -8.93 -10.14
CA THR A 45 -10.24 -7.90 -9.99
C THR A 45 -10.36 -7.46 -8.53
N GLY A 46 -10.34 -8.40 -7.58
CA GLY A 46 -10.30 -8.09 -6.16
C GLY A 46 -9.09 -7.23 -5.76
N MET A 47 -7.91 -7.55 -6.29
CA MET A 47 -6.68 -6.78 -6.05
C MET A 47 -6.76 -5.37 -6.65
N MET A 48 -7.39 -5.20 -7.81
CA MET A 48 -7.60 -3.87 -8.41
C MET A 48 -8.53 -3.00 -7.54
N VAL A 49 -9.62 -3.57 -7.04
CA VAL A 49 -10.53 -2.87 -6.10
C VAL A 49 -9.78 -2.48 -4.82
N LEU A 50 -8.98 -3.39 -4.26
CA LEU A 50 -8.15 -3.11 -3.09
C LEU A 50 -7.16 -1.98 -3.35
N MET A 51 -6.47 -1.98 -4.48
CA MET A 51 -5.50 -0.95 -4.87
C MET A 51 -6.14 0.42 -4.99
N VAL A 52 -7.34 0.52 -5.58
CA VAL A 52 -8.10 1.78 -5.65
C VAL A 52 -8.49 2.24 -4.25
N GLY A 53 -8.97 1.34 -3.40
CA GLY A 53 -9.32 1.65 -2.01
C GLY A 53 -8.12 2.16 -1.19
N LEU A 54 -6.96 1.50 -1.33
CA LEU A 54 -5.70 1.91 -0.70
C LEU A 54 -5.25 3.27 -1.23
N LEU A 55 -5.30 3.51 -2.53
CA LEU A 55 -4.93 4.79 -3.13
C LEU A 55 -5.76 5.94 -2.54
N VAL A 56 -7.09 5.78 -2.50
CA VAL A 56 -8.00 6.78 -1.91
C VAL A 56 -7.68 6.99 -0.42
N PHE A 57 -7.42 5.92 0.32
CA PHE A 57 -7.04 5.99 1.72
C PHE A 57 -5.72 6.77 1.91
N TYR A 58 -4.67 6.43 1.16
CA TYR A 58 -3.36 7.06 1.27
C TYR A 58 -3.38 8.54 0.87
N VAL A 59 -4.08 8.88 -0.20
CA VAL A 59 -4.29 10.27 -0.63
C VAL A 59 -5.07 11.04 0.44
N THR A 60 -6.15 10.47 0.97
CA THR A 60 -6.93 11.12 2.05
C THR A 60 -6.07 11.33 3.30
N HIS A 61 -5.27 10.33 3.68
CA HIS A 61 -4.33 10.42 4.80
C HIS A 61 -3.28 11.51 4.57
N LEU A 62 -2.74 11.61 3.35
CA LEU A 62 -1.73 12.60 2.97
C LEU A 62 -2.23 14.03 3.15
N PHE A 63 -3.43 14.33 2.66
CA PHE A 63 -3.96 15.69 2.71
C PHE A 63 -4.56 16.05 4.07
N LYS A 64 -5.16 15.10 4.80
CA LYS A 64 -5.84 15.38 6.07
C LYS A 64 -4.97 15.22 7.31
N THR A 65 -3.99 14.32 7.30
CA THR A 65 -3.26 13.93 8.52
C THR A 65 -1.83 14.46 8.52
N ILE A 66 -1.18 14.55 7.35
CA ILE A 66 0.24 14.92 7.29
C ILE A 66 0.42 16.43 7.27
N LYS A 67 1.19 16.93 8.24
CA LYS A 67 1.61 18.33 8.36
C LYS A 67 2.92 18.59 7.59
N ILE A 68 2.94 18.33 6.29
CA ILE A 68 4.05 18.73 5.39
C ILE A 68 3.61 19.88 4.47
N PRO A 69 4.56 20.67 3.92
CA PRO A 69 4.25 21.70 2.92
C PRO A 69 3.46 21.13 1.74
N ASP A 70 2.51 21.90 1.21
CA ASP A 70 1.57 21.43 0.19
C ASP A 70 2.25 20.99 -1.12
N GLU A 71 3.40 21.59 -1.46
CA GLU A 71 4.26 21.16 -2.56
C GLU A 71 4.72 19.69 -2.38
N LYS A 72 5.12 19.31 -1.16
CA LYS A 72 5.54 17.94 -0.84
C LYS A 72 4.36 16.96 -0.83
N LYS A 73 3.16 17.42 -0.47
CA LYS A 73 1.94 16.59 -0.57
C LYS A 73 1.62 16.29 -2.02
N THR A 74 1.72 17.28 -2.90
CA THR A 74 1.46 17.09 -4.33
C THR A 74 2.45 16.08 -4.94
N LEU A 75 3.74 16.19 -4.62
CA LEU A 75 4.75 15.21 -5.05
C LEU A 75 4.43 13.80 -4.56
N TRP A 76 4.05 13.65 -3.29
CA TRP A 76 3.67 12.35 -2.74
C TRP A 76 2.42 11.77 -3.40
N ALA A 77 1.43 12.59 -3.74
CA ALA A 77 0.23 12.12 -4.44
C ALA A 77 0.60 11.57 -5.84
N ILE A 78 1.49 12.25 -6.56
CA ILE A 78 1.99 11.77 -7.85
C ILE A 78 2.77 10.46 -7.69
N ILE A 79 3.67 10.37 -6.70
CA ILE A 79 4.45 9.15 -6.43
C ILE A 79 3.52 7.99 -6.03
N LEU A 80 2.50 8.24 -5.21
CA LEU A 80 1.51 7.23 -4.83
C LEU A 80 0.69 6.76 -6.03
N PHE A 81 0.34 7.66 -6.96
CA PHE A 81 -0.42 7.32 -8.14
C PHE A 81 0.40 6.48 -9.13
N PHE A 82 1.58 6.95 -9.53
CA PHE A 82 2.42 6.26 -10.52
C PHE A 82 3.21 5.08 -9.93
N GLY A 83 3.70 5.24 -8.71
CA GLY A 83 4.50 4.24 -8.02
C GLY A 83 3.69 3.24 -7.21
N SER A 84 2.37 3.39 -7.12
CA SER A 84 1.36 2.57 -6.42
C SER A 84 1.91 1.32 -5.69
N LEU A 85 2.35 0.32 -6.45
CA LEU A 85 2.80 -0.99 -5.97
C LEU A 85 4.01 -0.92 -5.01
N ILE A 86 4.93 0.02 -5.23
CA ILE A 86 6.12 0.23 -4.39
C ILE A 86 5.95 1.46 -3.48
N ALA A 87 5.30 2.52 -3.99
CA ALA A 87 5.11 3.77 -3.28
C ALA A 87 4.23 3.63 -2.04
N MET A 88 3.16 2.81 -2.10
CA MET A 88 2.27 2.62 -0.96
C MET A 88 2.96 1.94 0.23
N PRO A 89 3.72 0.82 0.06
CA PRO A 89 4.51 0.24 1.15
C PRO A 89 5.52 1.24 1.75
N VAL A 90 6.23 1.99 0.90
CA VAL A 90 7.21 2.99 1.35
C VAL A 90 6.54 4.11 2.14
N TYR A 91 5.42 4.64 1.63
CA TYR A 91 4.65 5.67 2.31
C TYR A 91 4.14 5.20 3.67
N TRP A 92 3.62 3.98 3.74
CA TRP A 92 3.16 3.38 4.99
C TRP A 92 4.27 3.34 6.04
N TYR A 93 5.44 2.83 5.66
CA TYR A 93 6.57 2.72 6.57
C TYR A 93 7.03 4.10 7.07
N LEU A 94 7.20 5.06 6.16
CA LEU A 94 7.75 6.38 6.50
C LEU A 94 6.76 7.27 7.25
N ASN A 95 5.49 7.31 6.83
CA ASN A 95 4.55 8.33 7.29
C ASN A 95 3.49 7.80 8.27
N ILE A 96 3.28 6.49 8.33
CA ILE A 96 2.27 5.88 9.22
C ILE A 96 2.95 5.12 10.37
N TRP A 97 3.97 4.32 10.06
CA TRP A 97 4.68 3.53 11.05
C TRP A 97 5.65 4.39 11.87
N LYS A 98 6.63 5.04 11.21
CA LYS A 98 7.69 5.80 11.89
C LYS A 98 7.20 7.03 12.65
N THR A 99 6.27 7.80 12.08
CA THR A 99 5.67 8.98 12.74
C THR A 99 5.02 8.66 14.08
N SER A 100 4.65 7.40 14.33
CA SER A 100 4.03 7.01 15.60
C SER A 100 4.97 6.33 16.59
N SER A 101 6.19 5.94 16.18
CA SER A 101 7.23 5.51 17.12
C SER A 101 7.89 6.71 17.79
N GLU A 102 8.14 7.80 17.07
CA GLU A 102 8.67 9.04 17.65
C GLU A 102 7.75 9.60 18.74
N SER A 103 6.42 9.59 18.54
CA SER A 103 5.46 10.04 19.56
C SER A 103 5.38 9.16 20.83
N ARG A 104 6.00 7.97 20.85
CA ARG A 104 6.06 7.08 22.04
C ARG A 104 7.39 7.18 22.78
N ASP A 105 8.43 7.75 22.17
CA ASP A 105 9.79 7.83 22.73
C ASP A 105 10.05 9.21 23.39
N ASP A 106 9.41 10.28 22.90
CA ASP A 106 9.50 11.64 23.47
C ASP A 106 8.80 11.81 24.85
N GLY A 107 8.29 10.72 25.43
CA GLY A 107 7.55 10.68 26.70
C GLY A 107 8.31 10.12 27.89
N GLN A 108 9.63 9.92 27.79
CA GLN A 108 10.48 9.56 28.94
C GLN A 108 11.72 10.46 29.00
N VAL A 109 11.55 11.64 29.60
CA VAL A 109 12.63 12.40 30.25
C VAL A 109 12.16 12.78 31.63
#